data_AF-A0A7H0H5S4-F1
#
_entry.id   AF-A0A7H0H5S4-F1
#
_cell.length_a   1.000
_cell.length_b   1.000
_cell.length_c   1.000
_cell.angle_alpha   90.00
_cell.angle_beta   90.00
_cell.angle_gamma   90.00
#
_symmetry.space_group_name_H-M   'P 1'
#
loop_
_entity.id
_entity.type
_entity.pdbx_description
1 polymer ?
#
loop_
_entity_poly.entity_id
_entity_poly.type
_entity_poly.pdbx_seq_one_letter_code
_entity_poly.pdbx_strand_id
1 'polypeptide(L)'
;MTFGEASGGAAFPGSDKVMHSSLVTAWGDLIFVADTMPEMNHQPGDTVAVSLSGPDEALDTQFRALADGGQVHVPYEKQMWGDVYGQVRDRFGVLWHVNRTAEQ
;
A
#
# COMPACT_ATOMS: atom_id res chain seq x y z
N MET A 1 -13.04 -11.45 3.46
CA MET A 1 -13.27 -12.88 3.74
C MET A 1 -12.05 -13.44 4.47
N THR A 2 -12.25 -14.05 5.63
CA THR A 2 -11.19 -14.72 6.40
C THR A 2 -11.03 -16.18 6.01
N PHE A 3 -9.93 -16.82 6.41
CA PHE A 3 -9.74 -18.26 6.22
C PHE A 3 -10.79 -19.08 7.00
N GLY A 4 -11.18 -18.63 8.20
CA GLY A 4 -12.24 -19.26 9.00
C GLY A 4 -13.59 -19.22 8.28
N GLU A 5 -13.97 -18.08 7.71
CA GLU A 5 -15.19 -17.94 6.91
C GLU A 5 -15.19 -18.89 5.70
N ALA A 6 -14.07 -18.95 4.97
CA ALA A 6 -13.92 -19.82 3.81
C ALA A 6 -14.01 -21.32 4.15
N SER A 7 -13.63 -21.69 5.38
CA SER A 7 -13.71 -23.06 5.90
C SER A 7 -15.08 -23.45 6.48
N GLY A 8 -16.11 -22.59 6.36
CA GLY A 8 -17.42 -22.82 6.97
C GLY A 8 -17.45 -22.56 8.47
N GLY A 9 -16.55 -21.72 9.00
CA GLY A 9 -16.51 -21.32 10.40
C GLY A 9 -15.60 -22.18 11.29
N ALA A 10 -14.76 -23.05 10.72
CA ALA A 10 -13.80 -23.82 11.50
C ALA A 10 -12.74 -22.90 12.13
N ALA A 11 -12.39 -23.17 13.39
CA ALA A 11 -11.34 -22.45 14.11
C ALA A 11 -10.01 -23.20 14.04
N PHE A 12 -8.95 -22.50 13.66
CA PHE A 12 -7.57 -23.01 13.55
C PHE A 12 -6.59 -21.83 13.61
N PRO A 13 -5.28 -22.06 13.85
CA PRO A 13 -4.30 -20.98 13.81
C PRO A 13 -4.35 -20.20 12.49
N GLY A 14 -4.67 -18.91 12.55
CA GLY A 14 -4.82 -18.05 11.38
C GLY A 14 -6.23 -18.00 10.78
N SER A 15 -7.25 -18.62 11.39
CA SER A 15 -8.64 -18.54 10.92
C SER A 15 -9.20 -17.11 10.92
N ASP A 16 -8.64 -16.21 11.71
CA ASP A 16 -8.96 -14.78 11.79
C ASP A 16 -8.27 -13.93 10.70
N LYS A 17 -7.26 -14.48 10.02
CA LYS A 17 -6.51 -13.80 8.96
C LYS A 17 -7.35 -13.63 7.70
N VAL A 18 -7.06 -12.56 6.95
CA VAL A 18 -7.73 -12.25 5.68
C VAL A 18 -7.25 -13.22 4.61
N MET A 19 -8.18 -14.02 4.05
CA MET A 19 -7.90 -14.87 2.89
C MET A 19 -8.06 -14.10 1.58
N HIS A 20 -9.09 -13.25 1.51
CA HIS A 20 -9.39 -12.46 0.33
C HIS A 20 -10.10 -11.17 0.75
N SER A 21 -9.50 -10.05 0.39
CA SER A 21 -10.08 -8.71 0.48
C SER A 21 -9.83 -7.95 -0.81
N SER A 22 -10.73 -7.03 -1.13
CA SER A 22 -10.56 -6.10 -2.23
C SER A 22 -10.78 -4.67 -1.77
N LEU A 23 -10.00 -3.76 -2.35
CA LEU A 23 -10.11 -2.33 -2.18
C LEU A 23 -10.27 -1.71 -3.57
N VAL A 24 -11.32 -0.92 -3.75
CA VAL A 24 -11.48 -0.05 -4.92
C VAL A 24 -10.99 1.33 -4.55
N THR A 25 -10.01 1.86 -5.26
CA THR A 25 -9.48 3.21 -5.04
C THR A 25 -10.50 4.26 -5.48
N ALA A 26 -10.32 5.51 -5.06
CA ALA A 26 -11.15 6.63 -5.53
C ALA A 26 -11.06 6.83 -7.06
N TRP A 27 -9.99 6.33 -7.69
CA TRP A 27 -9.75 6.39 -9.13
C TRP A 27 -10.23 5.14 -9.89
N GLY A 28 -10.80 4.16 -9.18
CA GLY A 28 -11.39 2.96 -9.76
C GLY A 28 -10.44 1.75 -9.89
N ASP A 29 -9.21 1.84 -9.39
CA ASP A 29 -8.28 0.71 -9.37
C ASP A 29 -8.75 -0.34 -8.37
N LEU A 30 -8.56 -1.62 -8.72
CA LEU A 30 -8.92 -2.74 -7.86
C LEU A 30 -7.65 -3.39 -7.30
N ILE A 31 -7.48 -3.31 -5.98
CA ILE A 31 -6.37 -3.93 -5.25
C ILE A 31 -6.92 -5.12 -4.49
N PHE A 32 -6.29 -6.28 -4.66
CA PHE A 32 -6.57 -7.46 -3.85
C PHE A 32 -5.50 -7.62 -2.78
N VAL A 33 -5.92 -7.97 -1.56
CA VAL A 33 -5.04 -8.14 -0.40
C VAL A 33 -5.42 -9.41 0.34
N ALA A 34 -4.40 -10.14 0.81
CA ALA A 34 -4.54 -11.32 1.64
C ALA A 34 -3.37 -11.40 2.63
N ASP A 35 -3.63 -11.95 3.81
CA ASP A 35 -2.60 -12.32 4.77
C ASP A 35 -1.91 -13.62 4.35
N THR A 36 -0.65 -13.77 4.77
CA THR A 36 0.04 -15.05 4.67
C THR A 36 -0.37 -15.97 5.82
N MET A 37 -0.75 -17.22 5.50
CA MET A 37 -1.07 -18.23 6.51
C MET A 37 0.14 -18.54 7.41
N PRO A 38 -0.05 -18.92 8.69
CA PRO A 38 1.06 -19.15 9.62
C PRO A 38 2.09 -20.20 9.16
N GLU A 39 1.65 -21.19 8.39
CA GLU A 39 2.50 -22.28 7.89
C GLU A 39 3.25 -21.93 6.60
N MET A 40 2.93 -20.78 5.99
CA MET A 40 3.54 -20.31 4.76
C MET A 40 4.70 -19.36 5.05
N ASN A 41 5.79 -19.51 4.30
CA ASN A 41 6.92 -18.58 4.42
C ASN A 41 6.53 -17.21 3.84
N HIS A 42 6.66 -16.16 4.64
CA HIS A 42 6.48 -14.78 4.20
C HIS A 42 7.84 -14.10 4.10
N GLN A 43 8.25 -13.71 2.89
CA GLN A 43 9.46 -12.94 2.64
C GLN A 43 9.09 -11.60 2.02
N PRO A 44 9.00 -10.53 2.83
CA PRO A 44 8.81 -9.18 2.31
C PRO A 44 9.98 -8.81 1.39
N GLY A 45 9.65 -8.21 0.24
CA GLY A 45 10.63 -7.71 -0.72
C GLY A 45 10.26 -6.32 -1.25
N ASP A 46 10.97 -5.88 -2.28
CA ASP A 46 10.77 -4.61 -2.99
C ASP A 46 10.50 -4.82 -4.49
N THR A 47 10.19 -6.05 -4.89
CA THR A 47 9.91 -6.39 -6.30
C THR A 47 8.65 -5.72 -6.84
N VAL A 48 7.72 -5.32 -5.96
CA VAL A 48 6.47 -4.65 -6.33
C VAL A 48 6.36 -3.34 -5.54
N ALA A 49 6.02 -2.27 -6.24
CA ALA A 49 5.69 -0.97 -5.67
C ALA A 49 4.36 -0.47 -6.24
N VAL A 50 3.66 0.36 -5.47
CA VAL A 50 2.42 1.02 -5.89
C VAL A 50 2.70 2.49 -6.14
N SER A 51 2.23 3.03 -7.27
CA SER A 51 2.41 4.43 -7.63
C SER A 51 1.09 5.19 -7.55
N LEU A 52 1.08 6.28 -6.80
CA LEU A 52 0.02 7.28 -6.79
C LEU A 52 0.53 8.50 -7.57
N SER A 53 -0.16 8.89 -8.63
CA SER A 53 0.32 9.94 -9.53
C SER A 53 -0.81 10.79 -10.09
N GLY A 54 -0.60 12.10 -10.17
CA GLY A 54 -1.57 13.04 -10.74
C GLY A 54 -1.38 14.47 -10.21
N PRO A 55 -2.24 15.41 -10.61
CA PRO A 55 -2.12 16.81 -10.20
C PRO A 55 -2.73 17.11 -8.82
N ASP A 56 -3.44 16.15 -8.23
CA ASP A 56 -4.26 16.34 -7.03
C ASP A 56 -3.40 16.66 -5.78
N GLU A 57 -3.73 17.76 -5.09
CA GLU A 57 -3.10 18.13 -3.81
C GLU A 57 -3.35 17.10 -2.69
N ALA A 58 -4.37 16.24 -2.83
CA ALA A 58 -4.61 15.13 -1.91
C ALA A 58 -3.38 14.22 -1.75
N LEU A 59 -2.52 14.12 -2.78
CA LEU A 59 -1.28 13.34 -2.75
C LEU A 59 -0.33 13.78 -1.62
N ASP A 60 -0.34 15.05 -1.23
CA ASP A 60 0.48 15.56 -0.12
C ASP A 60 0.05 14.94 1.21
N THR A 61 -1.26 14.83 1.44
CA THR A 61 -1.81 14.22 2.66
C THR A 61 -1.68 12.71 2.65
N GLN A 62 -1.83 12.08 1.48
CA GLN A 62 -1.63 10.65 1.31
C GLN A 62 -0.18 10.24 1.58
N PHE A 63 0.80 11.00 1.08
CA PHE A 63 2.20 10.74 1.40
C PHE A 63 2.46 10.79 2.91
N ARG A 64 1.95 11.82 3.60
CA ARG A 64 2.10 11.95 5.06
C ARG A 64 1.46 10.79 5.81
N ALA A 65 0.29 10.33 5.38
CA ALA A 65 -0.40 9.18 5.98
C ALA A 65 0.39 7.88 5.79
N LEU A 66 0.94 7.65 4.59
CA LEU A 66 1.80 6.49 4.30
C LEU A 66 3.13 6.54 5.07
N ALA A 67 3.68 7.73 5.28
CA ALA A 67 4.91 7.96 6.04
C ALA A 67 4.73 7.84 7.55
N ASP A 68 3.52 8.00 8.08
CA ASP A 68 3.26 7.80 9.50
C ASP A 68 3.52 6.34 9.90
N GLY A 69 4.56 6.13 10.73
CA GLY A 69 5.05 4.80 11.11
C GLY A 69 5.78 4.04 9.98
N GLY A 70 6.04 4.68 8.84
CA GLY A 70 6.78 4.13 7.72
C GLY A 70 8.26 4.54 7.70
N GLN A 71 8.96 4.11 6.66
CA GLN A 71 10.33 4.49 6.34
C GLN A 71 10.34 5.31 5.05
N VAL A 72 10.61 6.61 5.17
CA VAL A 72 10.81 7.49 4.00
C VAL A 72 12.16 7.15 3.37
N HIS A 73 12.14 6.73 2.10
CA HIS A 73 13.33 6.45 1.29
C HIS A 73 13.76 7.68 0.49
N VAL A 74 12.79 8.40 -0.08
CA VAL A 74 13.00 9.68 -0.77
C VAL A 74 12.03 10.70 -0.16
N PRO A 75 12.52 11.82 0.40
CA PRO A 75 11.66 12.88 0.93
C PRO A 75 10.67 13.38 -0.11
N TYR A 76 9.45 13.72 0.32
CA TYR A 76 8.43 14.25 -0.56
C TYR A 76 8.64 15.74 -0.81
N GLU A 77 9.34 16.05 -1.90
CA GLU A 77 9.79 17.40 -2.23
C GLU A 77 9.82 17.65 -3.73
N LYS A 78 9.98 18.92 -4.11
CA LYS A 78 10.06 19.33 -5.53
C LYS A 78 11.34 18.79 -6.15
N GLN A 79 11.20 18.08 -7.26
CA GLN A 79 12.29 17.46 -7.97
C GLN A 79 12.78 18.31 -9.15
N MET A 80 13.95 17.93 -9.69
CA MET A 80 14.59 18.63 -10.82
C MET A 80 13.73 18.71 -12.09
N TRP A 81 12.78 17.79 -12.26
CA TRP A 81 11.85 17.77 -13.41
C TRP A 81 10.55 18.54 -13.16
N GLY A 82 10.38 19.18 -12.01
CA GLY A 82 9.27 20.10 -11.72
C GLY A 82 8.22 19.57 -10.75
N ASP A 83 7.98 18.26 -10.73
CA ASP A 83 6.97 17.62 -9.87
C ASP A 83 7.38 17.61 -8.39
N VAL A 84 6.42 17.33 -7.51
CA VAL A 84 6.69 16.93 -6.13
C VAL A 84 6.65 15.41 -6.06
N TYR A 85 7.75 14.78 -5.67
CA TYR A 85 7.87 13.33 -5.60
C TYR A 85 8.48 12.87 -4.29
N GLY A 86 8.09 11.69 -3.85
CA GLY A 86 8.67 10.99 -2.72
C GLY A 86 8.43 9.49 -2.80
N GLN A 87 9.23 8.76 -2.03
CA GLN A 87 9.17 7.31 -1.92
C GLN A 87 9.17 6.91 -0.45
N VAL A 88 8.26 6.02 -0.09
CA VAL A 88 8.08 5.59 1.30
C VAL A 88 7.71 4.12 1.34
N ARG A 89 8.31 3.38 2.26
CA ARG A 89 7.79 2.08 2.68
C ARG A 89 6.86 2.30 3.86
N ASP A 90 5.58 1.93 3.73
CA ASP A 90 4.60 2.16 4.80
C ASP A 90 4.83 1.23 6.02
N ARG A 91 4.04 1.43 7.08
CA ARG A 91 4.11 0.60 8.30
C ARG A 91 3.79 -0.89 8.08
N PHE A 92 3.21 -1.25 6.93
CA PHE A 92 2.88 -2.62 6.54
C PHE A 92 3.95 -3.24 5.62
N GLY A 93 4.96 -2.47 5.23
CA GLY A 93 6.08 -2.92 4.39
C GLY A 93 5.88 -2.73 2.89
N VAL A 94 4.77 -2.12 2.45
CA VAL A 94 4.49 -1.86 1.03
C VAL A 94 5.30 -0.65 0.56
N LEU A 95 5.96 -0.77 -0.59
CA LEU A 95 6.70 0.33 -1.20
C LEU A 95 5.77 1.21 -2.04
N TRP A 96 5.75 2.51 -1.74
CA TRP A 96 4.92 3.51 -2.39
C TRP A 96 5.74 4.59 -3.08
N HIS A 97 5.32 4.94 -4.28
CA HIS A 97 5.78 6.10 -5.04
C HIS A 97 4.64 7.10 -5.07
N VAL A 98 4.89 8.34 -4.67
CA VAL A 98 3.88 9.42 -4.74
C VAL A 98 4.46 10.52 -5.59
N ASN A 99 3.78 10.86 -6.69
CA ASN A 99 4.20 11.90 -7.63
C ASN A 99 3.03 12.86 -7.87
N ARG A 100 3.16 14.11 -7.42
CA ARG A 100 2.23 15.17 -7.78
C ARG A 100 2.79 15.96 -8.95
N THR A 101 2.13 15.86 -10.10
CA THR A 101 2.55 16.51 -11.34
C THR A 101 2.46 18.02 -11.21
N ALA A 102 3.47 18.75 -11.68
CA ALA A 102 3.42 20.21 -11.72
C ALA A 102 2.25 20.70 -12.59
N GLU A 103 1.60 21.82 -12.19
CA GLU A 103 0.63 22.51 -13.05
C GLU A 103 1.33 23.02 -14.32
N GLN A 104 0.68 22.88 -15.48
CA GLN A 104 1.16 23.36 -16.77
C GLN A 104 0.87 24.85 -16.97
#